data_AF-A0A959QUV3-F1
#
_entry.id   AF-A0A959QUV3-F1
#
_cell.length_a   1.000
_cell.length_b   1.000
_cell.length_c   1.000
_cell.angle_alpha   90.00
_cell.angle_beta   90.00
_cell.angle_gamma   90.00
#
_symmetry.space_group_name_H-M   'P 1'
#
loop_
_entity.id
_entity.type
_entity.pdbx_description
1 polymer ?
#
loop_
_entity_poly.entity_id
_entity_poly.type
_entity_poly.pdbx_seq_one_letter_code
_entity_poly.pdbx_strand_id
1 'polypeptide(L)'
;MFNLGRMHSYKSKLAGIITAAVGTVALVVNNFAEIHIINDFDADQHGFLYWWIVLFGLYMMAFSKEKNEDERVQAVRAFAMRAAFTLAMASTMSIAITAWAVKDMSFKASDLLILPTFCLLMYHVLFHIGIHFDGVFKYSNHPDIALPKPQKEKGFGYILYFVIIAILLGLMAYKTMMVQ
;
A
#
# COMPACT_ATOMS: atom_id res chain seq x y z
N MET A 1 -16.16 -11.58 -15.49
CA MET A 1 -16.09 -10.16 -15.10
C MET A 1 -16.54 -10.06 -13.65
N PHE A 2 -15.61 -9.99 -12.69
CA PHE A 2 -15.96 -9.88 -11.27
C PHE A 2 -16.64 -8.53 -11.04
N ASN A 3 -17.88 -8.56 -10.56
CA ASN A 3 -18.70 -7.37 -10.37
C ASN A 3 -18.27 -6.68 -9.06
N LEU A 4 -17.13 -5.98 -9.10
CA LEU A 4 -16.59 -5.13 -8.01
C LEU A 4 -17.45 -3.89 -7.71
N GLY A 5 -18.72 -3.87 -8.15
CA GLY A 5 -19.58 -2.68 -8.19
C GLY A 5 -19.79 -1.97 -6.84
N ARG A 6 -19.67 -2.68 -5.71
CA ARG A 6 -19.73 -2.06 -4.37
C ARG A 6 -18.39 -1.49 -3.86
N MET A 7 -17.26 -2.01 -4.33
CA MET A 7 -15.92 -1.48 -4.00
C MET A 7 -15.55 -0.24 -4.82
N HIS A 8 -16.30 0.06 -5.87
CA HIS A 8 -16.09 1.19 -6.77
C HIS A 8 -16.74 2.51 -6.31
N SER A 9 -16.81 2.78 -5.01
CA SER A 9 -17.39 4.02 -4.49
C SER A 9 -16.37 4.85 -3.71
N TYR A 10 -16.53 6.17 -3.64
CA TYR A 10 -15.66 6.99 -2.79
C TYR A 10 -15.76 6.61 -1.29
N LYS A 11 -16.92 6.04 -0.88
CA LYS A 11 -17.11 5.55 0.49
C LYS A 11 -16.19 4.37 0.83
N SER A 12 -15.88 3.50 -0.13
CA SER A 12 -14.94 2.39 0.11
C SER A 12 -13.50 2.89 0.26
N LYS A 13 -13.13 4.03 -0.37
CA LYS A 13 -11.84 4.70 -0.13
C LYS A 13 -11.71 5.09 1.34
N LEU A 14 -12.72 5.77 1.88
CA LEU A 14 -12.72 6.20 3.28
C LEU A 14 -12.70 5.00 4.23
N ALA A 15 -13.50 3.97 3.96
CA ALA A 15 -13.47 2.73 4.73
C ALA A 15 -12.07 2.10 4.69
N GLY A 16 -11.42 2.03 3.53
CA GLY A 16 -10.07 1.52 3.37
C GLY A 16 -9.02 2.32 4.16
N ILE A 17 -9.12 3.67 4.17
CA ILE A 17 -8.27 4.53 5.00
C ILE A 17 -8.45 4.19 6.48
N ILE A 18 -9.69 4.12 6.96
CA ILE A 18 -9.99 3.80 8.36
C ILE A 18 -9.46 2.40 8.71
N THR A 19 -9.71 1.40 7.87
CA THR A 19 -9.24 0.03 8.09
C THR A 19 -7.71 -0.05 8.12
N ALA A 20 -7.02 0.60 7.17
CA ALA A 20 -5.57 0.65 7.15
C ALA A 20 -5.00 1.38 8.37
N ALA A 21 -5.61 2.49 8.79
CA ALA A 21 -5.20 3.25 9.97
C ALA A 21 -5.37 2.43 11.26
N VAL A 22 -6.54 1.80 11.46
CA VAL A 22 -6.82 0.94 12.61
C VAL A 22 -5.86 -0.24 12.64
N GLY A 23 -5.65 -0.92 11.50
CA GLY A 23 -4.69 -2.02 11.42
C GLY A 23 -3.26 -1.58 11.73
N THR A 24 -2.84 -0.41 11.26
CA THR A 24 -1.49 0.13 11.52
C THR A 24 -1.32 0.47 12.99
N VAL A 25 -2.31 1.12 13.61
CA VAL A 25 -2.29 1.43 15.05
C VAL A 25 -2.25 0.14 15.87
N ALA A 26 -3.10 -0.84 15.54
CA ALA A 26 -3.10 -2.14 16.23
C ALA A 26 -1.75 -2.86 16.10
N LEU A 27 -1.14 -2.85 14.91
CA LEU A 27 0.18 -3.43 14.67
C LEU A 27 1.27 -2.74 15.50
N VAL A 28 1.25 -1.40 15.54
CA VAL A 28 2.19 -0.59 16.34
C VAL A 28 2.01 -0.91 17.82
N VAL A 29 0.77 -0.89 18.32
CA VAL A 29 0.48 -1.19 19.73
C VAL A 29 0.90 -2.61 20.08
N ASN A 30 0.62 -3.61 19.24
CA ASN A 30 1.05 -5.01 19.44
C ASN A 30 2.57 -5.15 19.56
N ASN A 31 3.34 -4.27 18.89
CA ASN A 31 4.80 -4.27 18.96
C ASN A 31 5.35 -3.59 20.24
N PHE A 32 4.54 -2.79 20.94
CA PHE A 32 4.92 -2.14 22.20
C PHE A 32 4.30 -2.80 23.43
N ALA A 33 3.14 -3.42 23.28
CA ALA A 33 2.39 -4.10 24.32
C ALA A 33 1.82 -5.40 23.75
N GLU A 34 2.06 -6.52 24.42
CA GLU A 34 1.48 -7.81 24.07
C GLU A 34 -0.02 -7.81 24.39
N ILE A 35 -0.84 -7.36 23.43
CA ILE A 35 -2.29 -7.33 23.58
C ILE A 35 -2.89 -8.58 22.96
N HIS A 36 -3.33 -9.49 23.84
CA HIS A 36 -4.07 -10.68 23.44
C HIS A 36 -5.57 -10.36 23.41
N ILE A 37 -6.14 -10.25 22.20
CA ILE A 37 -7.59 -10.07 22.01
C ILE A 37 -8.27 -11.43 21.87
N ILE A 38 -7.60 -12.37 21.20
CA ILE A 38 -8.04 -13.75 21.02
C ILE A 38 -7.14 -14.62 21.92
N ASN A 39 -7.73 -15.24 22.94
CA ASN A 39 -6.97 -15.98 23.96
C ASN A 39 -6.11 -17.12 23.39
N ASP A 40 -6.52 -17.71 22.27
CA ASP A 40 -5.81 -18.83 21.64
C ASP A 40 -4.66 -18.38 20.72
N PHE A 41 -4.53 -17.09 20.44
CA PHE A 41 -3.54 -16.57 19.52
C PHE A 41 -2.31 -16.07 20.28
N ASP A 42 -1.13 -16.48 19.82
CA ASP A 42 0.14 -15.92 20.26
C ASP A 42 0.31 -14.46 19.75
N ALA A 43 1.33 -13.75 20.26
CA ALA A 43 1.58 -12.36 19.89
C ALA A 43 1.92 -12.19 18.39
N ASP A 44 2.54 -13.20 17.78
CA ASP A 44 2.94 -13.20 16.37
C ASP A 44 1.72 -13.37 15.45
N GLN A 45 0.77 -14.24 15.81
CA GLN A 45 -0.49 -14.47 15.10
C GLN A 45 -1.39 -13.22 15.15
N HIS A 46 -1.43 -12.52 16.28
CA HIS A 46 -2.08 -11.21 16.35
C HIS A 46 -1.41 -10.19 15.42
N GLY A 47 -0.07 -10.15 15.43
CA GLY A 47 0.70 -9.31 14.49
C GLY A 47 0.36 -9.59 13.03
N PHE A 48 0.28 -10.87 12.66
CA PHE A 48 -0.09 -11.31 11.31
C PHE A 48 -1.52 -10.89 10.94
N LEU A 49 -2.48 -11.04 11.86
CA LEU A 49 -3.86 -10.61 11.66
C LEU A 49 -3.95 -9.09 11.43
N TYR A 50 -3.27 -8.28 12.25
CA TYR A 50 -3.26 -6.84 12.09
C TYR A 50 -2.61 -6.42 10.76
N TRP A 51 -1.57 -7.13 10.32
CA TRP A 51 -0.95 -6.91 9.03
C TRP A 51 -1.90 -7.16 7.86
N TRP A 52 -2.71 -8.23 7.93
CA TRP A 52 -3.76 -8.48 6.96
C TRP A 52 -4.83 -7.39 6.93
N ILE A 53 -5.20 -6.84 8.08
CA ILE A 53 -6.13 -5.71 8.16
C ILE A 53 -5.53 -4.48 7.43
N VAL A 54 -4.24 -4.20 7.62
CA VAL A 54 -3.53 -3.13 6.89
C VAL A 54 -3.59 -3.38 5.38
N LEU A 55 -3.18 -4.57 4.93
CA LEU A 55 -3.18 -4.96 3.53
C LEU A 55 -4.57 -4.84 2.89
N PHE A 56 -5.60 -5.30 3.60
CA PHE A 56 -6.98 -5.21 3.13
C PHE A 56 -7.43 -3.76 2.99
N GLY A 57 -7.10 -2.88 3.94
CA GLY A 57 -7.37 -1.45 3.85
C GLY A 57 -6.64 -0.79 2.67
N LEU A 58 -5.35 -1.09 2.48
CA LEU A 58 -4.55 -0.62 1.34
C LEU A 58 -5.13 -1.07 0.00
N TYR A 59 -5.56 -2.33 -0.09
CA TYR A 59 -6.20 -2.90 -1.26
C TYR A 59 -7.54 -2.22 -1.56
N MET A 60 -8.41 -2.06 -0.56
CA MET A 60 -9.68 -1.34 -0.71
C MET A 60 -9.48 0.08 -1.24
N MET A 61 -8.47 0.80 -0.75
CA MET A 61 -8.14 2.12 -1.26
C MET A 61 -7.69 2.06 -2.72
N ALA A 62 -6.86 1.07 -3.09
CA ALA A 62 -6.29 0.99 -4.43
C ALA A 62 -7.35 0.79 -5.53
N PHE A 63 -8.43 0.06 -5.22
CA PHE A 63 -9.53 -0.22 -6.15
C PHE A 63 -10.75 0.68 -5.96
N SER A 64 -10.67 1.69 -5.08
CA SER A 64 -11.73 2.67 -4.88
C SER A 64 -11.75 3.73 -6.00
N LYS A 65 -12.91 4.37 -6.21
CA LYS A 65 -13.03 5.50 -7.15
C LYS A 65 -12.61 6.80 -6.49
N GLU A 66 -12.02 7.69 -7.28
CA GLU A 66 -11.85 9.07 -6.86
C GLU A 66 -13.17 9.83 -6.90
N LYS A 67 -13.23 10.96 -6.18
CA LYS A 67 -14.41 11.84 -6.18
C LYS A 67 -14.75 12.34 -7.58
N ASN A 68 -13.71 12.66 -8.36
CA ASN A 68 -13.79 13.02 -9.77
C ASN A 68 -12.97 11.97 -10.54
N GLU A 69 -13.64 11.09 -11.28
CA GLU A 69 -13.00 10.04 -12.06
C GLU A 69 -12.98 10.46 -13.54
N ASP A 70 -11.84 10.93 -14.02
CA ASP A 70 -11.60 11.30 -15.42
C ASP A 70 -10.60 10.34 -16.08
N GLU A 71 -10.37 10.50 -17.39
CA GLU A 71 -9.41 9.68 -18.15
C GLU A 71 -7.99 9.80 -17.59
N ARG A 72 -7.65 10.97 -17.04
CA ARG A 72 -6.36 11.25 -16.40
C ARG A 72 -6.14 10.38 -15.18
N VAL A 73 -7.11 10.33 -14.25
CA VAL A 73 -7.07 9.47 -13.06
C VAL A 73 -6.91 8.00 -13.45
N GLN A 74 -7.61 7.55 -14.49
CA GLN A 74 -7.47 6.18 -14.98
C GLN A 74 -6.08 5.90 -15.56
N ALA A 75 -5.50 6.84 -16.32
CA ALA A 75 -4.16 6.72 -16.86
C ALA A 75 -3.09 6.68 -15.75
N VAL A 76 -3.19 7.56 -14.76
CA VAL A 76 -2.30 7.57 -13.59
C VAL A 76 -2.45 6.30 -12.78
N ARG A 77 -3.69 5.81 -12.56
CA ARG A 77 -3.96 4.53 -11.89
C ARG A 77 -3.28 3.37 -12.61
N ALA A 78 -3.44 3.28 -13.92
CA ALA A 78 -2.83 2.23 -14.72
C ALA A 78 -1.29 2.29 -14.67
N PHE A 79 -0.71 3.49 -14.75
CA PHE A 79 0.74 3.66 -14.59
C PHE A 79 1.22 3.23 -13.21
N ALA A 80 0.59 3.71 -12.14
CA ALA A 80 0.97 3.39 -10.77
C ALA A 80 0.84 1.89 -10.49
N MET A 81 -0.23 1.24 -10.98
CA MET A 81 -0.40 -0.21 -10.88
C MET A 81 0.70 -0.98 -11.62
N ARG A 82 1.05 -0.56 -12.85
CA ARG A 82 2.14 -1.17 -13.62
C ARG A 82 3.46 -1.04 -12.87
N ALA A 83 3.78 0.15 -12.37
CA ALA A 83 5.00 0.38 -11.60
C ALA A 83 5.06 -0.50 -10.33
N ALA A 84 3.97 -0.57 -9.57
CA ALA A 84 3.88 -1.41 -8.37
C ALA A 84 3.97 -2.91 -8.69
N PHE A 85 3.36 -3.36 -9.79
CA PHE A 85 3.46 -4.75 -10.25
C PHE A 85 4.88 -5.09 -10.70
N THR A 86 5.54 -4.22 -11.48
CA THR A 86 6.94 -4.38 -11.88
C THR A 86 7.85 -4.44 -10.66
N LEU A 87 7.61 -3.59 -9.66
CA LEU A 87 8.35 -3.61 -8.40
C LEU A 87 8.14 -4.93 -7.64
N ALA A 88 6.89 -5.40 -7.52
CA ALA A 88 6.58 -6.68 -6.87
C ALA A 88 7.29 -7.86 -7.55
N MET A 89 7.28 -7.90 -8.89
CA MET A 89 7.99 -8.91 -9.67
C MET A 89 9.50 -8.83 -9.47
N ALA A 90 10.09 -7.64 -9.57
CA ALA A 90 11.52 -7.42 -9.37
C ALA A 90 11.97 -7.83 -7.97
N SER A 91 11.23 -7.45 -6.94
CA SER A 91 11.50 -7.83 -5.55
C SER A 91 11.35 -9.34 -5.32
N THR A 92 10.31 -9.97 -5.89
CA THR A 92 10.12 -11.43 -5.78
C THR A 92 11.28 -12.18 -6.43
N MET A 93 11.71 -11.75 -7.63
CA MET A 93 12.87 -12.33 -8.30
C MET A 93 14.16 -12.11 -7.49
N SER A 94 14.34 -10.92 -6.92
CA SER A 94 15.49 -10.63 -6.06
C SER A 94 15.51 -11.55 -4.84
N ILE A 95 14.38 -11.75 -4.17
CA ILE A 95 14.26 -12.65 -3.01
C ILE A 95 14.56 -14.09 -3.45
N ALA A 96 13.98 -14.56 -4.56
CA ALA A 96 14.21 -15.91 -5.08
C ALA A 96 15.68 -16.18 -5.42
N ILE A 97 16.35 -15.24 -6.09
CA ILE A 97 17.79 -15.35 -6.40
C ILE A 97 18.61 -15.38 -5.11
N THR A 98 18.29 -14.52 -4.15
CA THR A 98 19.04 -14.46 -2.88
C THR A 98 18.85 -15.73 -2.05
N ALA A 99 17.62 -16.25 -1.99
CA ALA A 99 17.30 -17.51 -1.32
C ALA A 99 17.99 -18.71 -1.99
N TRP A 100 18.19 -18.67 -3.32
CA TRP A 100 18.96 -19.69 -4.03
C TRP A 100 20.47 -19.59 -3.74
N ALA A 101 21.01 -18.38 -3.64
CA ALA A 101 22.44 -18.15 -3.43
C ALA A 101 22.90 -18.35 -1.97
N VAL A 102 22.02 -18.07 -1.00
CA VAL A 102 22.33 -18.15 0.43
C VAL A 102 21.68 -19.40 1.04
N LYS A 103 22.51 -20.40 1.37
CA LYS A 103 22.04 -21.72 1.86
C LYS A 103 21.25 -21.68 3.17
N ASP A 104 21.47 -20.67 4.02
CA ASP A 104 20.87 -20.59 5.36
C ASP A 104 19.92 -19.38 5.52
N MET A 105 19.25 -18.96 4.45
CA MET A 105 18.30 -17.86 4.56
C MET A 105 17.01 -18.33 5.28
N SER A 106 16.85 -17.99 6.55
CA SER A 106 15.62 -18.25 7.32
C SER A 106 14.53 -17.24 6.94
N PHE A 107 13.75 -17.56 5.92
CA PHE A 107 12.59 -16.76 5.52
C PHE A 107 11.34 -17.24 6.27
N LYS A 108 10.71 -16.37 7.05
CA LYS A 108 9.42 -16.69 7.70
C LYS A 108 8.27 -16.31 6.76
N ALA A 109 7.16 -17.05 6.83
CA ALA A 109 5.96 -16.73 6.04
C ALA A 109 5.41 -15.32 6.33
N SER A 110 5.63 -14.80 7.54
CA SER A 110 5.30 -13.43 7.94
C SER A 110 6.02 -12.38 7.09
N ASP A 111 7.25 -12.65 6.68
CA ASP A 111 8.10 -11.72 5.94
C ASP A 111 7.56 -11.50 4.51
N LEU A 112 6.80 -12.48 4.00
CA LEU A 112 6.12 -12.38 2.70
C LEU A 112 5.03 -11.29 2.69
N LEU A 113 4.47 -10.90 3.84
CA LEU A 113 3.44 -9.85 3.89
C LEU A 113 4.01 -8.43 3.72
N ILE A 114 5.31 -8.26 3.99
CA ILE A 114 6.00 -6.97 3.87
C ILE A 114 5.98 -6.53 2.40
N LEU A 115 6.25 -7.46 1.48
CA LEU A 115 6.34 -7.17 0.06
C LEU A 115 5.06 -6.58 -0.57
N PRO A 116 3.88 -7.23 -0.49
CA PRO A 116 2.65 -6.68 -1.04
C PRO A 116 2.26 -5.37 -0.35
N THR A 117 2.59 -5.21 0.94
CA THR A 117 2.33 -3.98 1.69
C THR A 117 3.15 -2.82 1.13
N PHE A 118 4.45 -3.05 0.95
CA PHE A 118 5.36 -2.07 0.36
C PHE A 118 4.93 -1.69 -1.07
N CYS A 119 4.58 -2.68 -1.90
CA CYS A 119 4.13 -2.43 -3.28
C CYS A 119 2.83 -1.62 -3.32
N LEU A 120 1.87 -1.90 -2.44
CA LEU A 120 0.63 -1.12 -2.35
C LEU A 120 0.88 0.30 -1.83
N LEU A 121 1.80 0.49 -0.88
CA LEU A 121 2.19 1.82 -0.43
C LEU A 121 2.85 2.62 -1.56
N MET A 122 3.77 2.00 -2.31
CA MET A 122 4.40 2.62 -3.46
C MET A 122 3.38 2.97 -4.55
N TYR A 123 2.42 2.08 -4.81
CA TYR A 123 1.28 2.38 -5.67
C TYR A 123 0.56 3.66 -5.22
N HIS A 124 0.20 3.76 -3.94
CA HIS A 124 -0.53 4.92 -3.41
C HIS A 124 0.28 6.22 -3.49
N VAL A 125 1.58 6.16 -3.21
CA VAL A 125 2.49 7.31 -3.35
C VAL A 125 2.56 7.77 -4.80
N LEU A 126 2.83 6.86 -5.74
CA LEU A 126 2.92 7.19 -7.17
C LEU A 126 1.60 7.72 -7.73
N PHE A 127 0.48 7.12 -7.34
CA PHE A 127 -0.85 7.54 -7.76
C PHE A 127 -1.17 8.96 -7.30
N HIS A 128 -0.96 9.27 -6.02
CA HIS A 128 -1.21 10.62 -5.50
C HIS A 128 -0.20 11.64 -6.02
N ILE A 129 1.05 11.25 -6.27
CA ILE A 129 2.01 12.11 -6.98
C ILE A 129 1.49 12.44 -8.39
N GLY A 130 1.07 11.44 -9.17
CA GLY A 130 0.59 11.68 -10.54
C GLY A 130 -0.70 12.53 -10.62
N ILE A 131 -1.61 12.40 -9.65
CA ILE A 131 -2.82 13.22 -9.59
C ILE A 131 -2.53 14.66 -9.13
N HIS A 132 -1.61 14.86 -8.18
CA HIS A 132 -1.39 16.19 -7.61
C HIS A 132 -0.23 16.98 -8.26
N PHE A 133 0.72 16.29 -8.89
CA PHE A 133 1.88 16.86 -9.56
C PHE A 133 1.85 16.55 -11.06
N ASP A 134 0.89 17.17 -11.74
CA ASP A 134 0.59 16.98 -13.17
C ASP A 134 1.80 17.24 -14.10
N GLY A 135 2.73 18.09 -13.68
CA GLY A 135 3.91 18.47 -14.47
C GLY A 135 4.88 17.31 -14.77
N VAL A 136 4.73 16.16 -14.12
CA VAL A 136 5.57 14.97 -14.33
C VAL A 136 4.99 14.01 -15.38
N PHE A 137 3.67 14.01 -15.57
CA PHE A 137 2.99 13.08 -16.48
C PHE A 137 2.62 13.78 -17.79
N LYS A 138 3.48 13.59 -18.81
CA LYS A 138 3.09 13.92 -20.19
C LYS A 138 2.15 12.83 -20.70
N TYR A 139 0.85 13.12 -20.79
CA TYR A 139 -0.12 12.20 -21.39
C TYR A 139 0.13 12.15 -22.90
N SER A 140 0.88 11.14 -23.34
CA SER A 140 1.33 11.00 -24.73
C SER A 140 0.22 10.87 -25.77
N ASN A 141 -1.02 10.62 -25.32
CA ASN A 141 -2.11 10.23 -26.21
C ASN A 141 -3.16 11.32 -26.46
N HIS A 142 -3.05 12.49 -25.80
CA HIS A 142 -3.97 13.60 -26.00
C HIS A 142 -3.24 14.95 -25.94
N PRO A 143 -2.55 15.36 -27.02
CA PRO A 143 -1.85 16.64 -27.07
C PRO A 143 -2.78 17.87 -26.99
N ASP A 144 -4.08 17.71 -27.28
CA ASP A 144 -5.03 18.84 -27.42
C ASP A 144 -6.18 18.86 -26.41
N ILE A 145 -6.28 17.88 -25.50
CA ILE A 145 -7.30 17.93 -24.45
C ILE A 145 -6.74 18.77 -23.32
N ALA A 146 -7.24 20.01 -23.20
CA ALA A 146 -7.09 20.81 -22.00
C ALA A 146 -7.77 20.06 -20.84
N LEU A 147 -7.04 19.12 -20.24
CA LEU A 147 -7.48 18.40 -19.05
C LEU A 147 -7.81 19.46 -17.99
N PRO A 148 -8.93 19.31 -17.26
CA PRO A 148 -9.30 20.25 -16.21
C PRO A 148 -8.10 20.44 -15.29
N LYS A 149 -7.78 21.70 -14.98
CA LYS A 149 -6.63 22.06 -14.15
C LYS A 149 -6.62 21.18 -12.90
N PRO A 150 -5.45 20.64 -12.48
CA PRO A 150 -5.36 19.82 -11.29
C PRO A 150 -6.03 20.56 -10.14
N GLN A 151 -7.00 19.91 -9.49
CA GLN A 151 -7.50 20.43 -8.22
C GLN A 151 -6.30 20.41 -7.25
N LYS A 152 -5.73 21.59 -7.01
CA LYS A 152 -4.77 21.85 -5.93
C LYS A 152 -5.47 21.72 -4.58
N GLU A 153 -5.99 20.53 -4.27
CA GLU A 153 -6.33 20.16 -2.92
C GLU A 153 -5.18 19.40 -2.27
N LYS A 154 -5.31 19.16 -0.96
CA LYS A 154 -4.31 18.77 0.05
C LYS A 154 -3.56 17.44 -0.21
N GLY A 155 -3.08 17.19 -1.43
CA GLY A 155 -2.40 15.98 -1.88
C GLY A 155 -1.11 15.68 -1.13
N PHE A 156 -0.43 16.73 -0.66
CA PHE A 156 0.75 16.57 0.20
C PHE A 156 0.42 15.82 1.50
N GLY A 157 -0.77 16.03 2.09
CA GLY A 157 -1.19 15.33 3.30
C GLY A 157 -1.37 13.83 3.09
N TYR A 158 -1.89 13.42 1.94
CA TYR A 158 -2.03 12.01 1.58
C TYR A 158 -0.68 11.34 1.34
N ILE A 159 0.22 12.00 0.61
CA ILE A 159 1.58 11.49 0.38
C ILE A 159 2.30 11.35 1.72
N LEU A 160 2.23 12.36 2.58
CA LEU A 160 2.84 12.32 3.91
C LEU A 160 2.26 11.18 4.76
N TYR A 161 0.95 10.94 4.72
CA TYR A 161 0.30 9.80 5.40
C TYR A 161 0.90 8.46 4.97
N PHE A 162 1.03 8.21 3.66
CA PHE A 162 1.61 6.95 3.17
C PHE A 162 3.10 6.82 3.48
N VAL A 163 3.84 7.92 3.44
CA VAL A 163 5.27 7.95 3.84
C VAL A 163 5.42 7.64 5.33
N ILE A 164 4.58 8.23 6.19
CA ILE A 164 4.58 7.93 7.64
C ILE A 164 4.27 6.46 7.88
N ILE A 165 3.27 5.89 7.21
CA ILE A 165 2.97 4.45 7.33
C ILE A 165 4.17 3.62 6.88
N ALA A 166 4.80 3.96 5.75
CA ALA A 166 5.98 3.24 5.26
C ALA A 166 7.15 3.29 6.26
N ILE A 167 7.39 4.45 6.88
CA ILE A 167 8.41 4.61 7.92
C ILE A 167 8.07 3.77 9.16
N LEU A 168 6.82 3.83 9.64
CA LEU A 168 6.40 3.06 10.81
C LEU A 168 6.53 1.56 10.58
N LEU A 169 6.07 1.07 9.43
CA LEU A 169 6.21 -0.34 9.06
C LEU A 169 7.69 -0.73 8.88
N GLY A 170 8.51 0.14 8.30
CA GLY A 170 9.95 -0.08 8.15
C GLY A 170 10.68 -0.17 9.49
N LEU A 171 10.36 0.72 10.44
CA LEU A 171 10.91 0.68 11.80
C LEU A 171 10.51 -0.60 12.54
N MET A 172 9.26 -1.06 12.36
CA MET A 172 8.80 -2.31 12.95
C MET A 172 9.52 -3.52 12.36
N ALA A 173 9.63 -3.59 11.04
CA ALA A 173 10.38 -4.65 10.37
C ALA A 173 11.85 -4.68 10.83
N TYR A 174 12.49 -3.51 10.94
CA TYR A 174 13.86 -3.40 11.43
C TYR A 174 14.00 -3.91 12.88
N LYS A 175 13.09 -3.53 13.78
CA LYS A 175 13.08 -4.02 15.16
C LYS A 175 12.96 -5.55 15.21
N THR A 176 12.07 -6.14 14.41
CA THR A 176 11.92 -7.60 14.35
C THR A 176 13.19 -8.31 13.89
N MET A 177 13.97 -7.69 13.00
CA MET A 177 15.25 -8.25 12.53
C MET A 177 16.38 -8.16 13.57
N MET A 178 16.36 -7.18 14.47
CA MET A 178 17.43 -6.97 15.47
C MET A 178 17.24 -7.77 16.77
N VAL A 179 16.05 -8.31 17.01
CA VAL A 179 15.70 -9.06 18.23
C VAL A 179 15.86 -10.58 18.03
N GLN A 180 16.14 -11.03 16.80
CA GLN A 180 16.48 -12.42 16.47
C GLN A 180 17.99 -12.62 16.46
#